data_AF-R0MNM2-F1
#
_entry.id   AF-R0MNM2-F1
#
_cell.length_a   1.000
_cell.length_b   1.000
_cell.length_c   1.000
_cell.angle_alpha   90.00
_cell.angle_beta   90.00
_cell.angle_gamma   90.00
#
_symmetry.space_group_name_H-M   'P 1'
#
loop_
_entity.id
_entity.type
_entity.pdbx_description
1 polymer ?
#
loop_
_entity_poly.entity_id
_entity_poly.type
_entity_poly.pdbx_seq_one_letter_code
_entity_poly.pdbx_strand_id
1 'polypeptide(L)'
;MSEKVFLNLERMMPELEDYEERGVFTKNELLKIVETRKKHEFRLQRVDKKLMDFIKYIQSETSLEKIRDKRLRKHNLKNTHQDKKISKRVVLLYKLALEKFNEKDLLVDFTEYAKKKDLLFDLKDVYASCCLKNPLDVDLWIFCASNLFEMEEIDGARAL
;
A
#
# COMPACT_ATOMS: atom_id res chain seq x y z
N MET A 1 13.43 12.80 -14.67
CA MET A 1 12.62 11.59 -14.37
C MET A 1 13.41 10.54 -13.58
N SER A 2 14.67 10.26 -13.97
CA SER A 2 15.48 9.24 -13.28
C SER A 2 15.85 9.58 -11.82
N GLU A 3 16.11 10.86 -11.50
CA GLU A 3 16.51 11.28 -10.15
C GLU A 3 15.47 10.95 -9.08
N LYS A 4 14.17 11.12 -9.37
CA LYS A 4 13.08 10.78 -8.44
C LYS A 4 13.01 9.27 -8.18
N VAL A 5 13.26 8.45 -9.20
CA VAL A 5 13.32 6.98 -9.07
C VAL A 5 14.50 6.57 -8.21
N PHE A 6 15.68 7.14 -8.45
CA PHE A 6 16.87 6.86 -7.65
C PHE A 6 16.69 7.27 -6.19
N LEU A 7 16.14 8.46 -5.92
CA LEU A 7 15.85 8.93 -4.57
C LEU A 7 14.85 8.01 -3.85
N ASN A 8 13.82 7.53 -4.55
CA ASN A 8 12.88 6.57 -3.99
C ASN A 8 13.57 5.25 -3.65
N LEU A 9 14.42 4.72 -4.54
CA LEU A 9 15.17 3.49 -4.30
C LEU A 9 16.16 3.63 -3.14
N GLU A 10 16.83 4.77 -3.00
CA GLU A 10 17.74 5.06 -1.88
C GLU A 10 17.00 4.99 -0.54
N ARG A 11 15.79 5.56 -0.46
CA ARG A 11 14.93 5.47 0.73
C ARG A 11 14.53 4.02 1.07
N MET A 12 14.59 3.11 0.10
CA MET A 12 14.30 1.67 0.26
C MET A 12 15.54 0.83 0.59
N MET A 13 16.76 1.36 0.54
CA MET A 13 17.95 0.60 0.91
C MET A 13 17.97 0.15 2.39
N PRO A 14 17.67 1.01 3.38
CA PRO A 14 17.80 0.61 4.79
C PRO A 14 16.78 -0.44 5.24
N GLU A 15 15.65 -0.60 4.52
CA GLU A 15 14.73 -1.72 4.78
C GLU A 15 15.26 -3.05 4.21
N LEU A 16 15.97 -3.01 3.08
CA LEU A 16 16.54 -4.20 2.45
C LEU A 16 17.78 -4.69 3.21
N GLU A 17 18.60 -3.77 3.72
CA GLU A 17 19.73 -4.09 4.60
C GLU A 17 19.25 -4.79 5.88
N ASP A 18 18.20 -4.28 6.53
CA ASP A 18 17.60 -4.91 7.71
C ASP A 18 17.01 -6.31 7.40
N TYR A 19 16.55 -6.54 6.16
CA TYR A 19 16.12 -7.88 5.73
C TYR A 19 17.28 -8.84 5.49
N GLU A 20 18.43 -8.33 5.07
CA GLU A 20 19.67 -9.10 4.89
C GLU A 20 20.28 -9.47 6.24
N GLU A 21 20.42 -8.50 7.16
CA GLU A 21 20.99 -8.71 8.50
C GLU A 21 20.18 -9.73 9.30
N ARG A 22 18.85 -9.70 9.18
CA ARG A 22 17.94 -10.66 9.83
C ARG A 22 17.88 -12.02 9.13
N GLY A 23 18.52 -12.17 7.96
CA GLY A 23 18.50 -13.41 7.18
C GLY A 23 17.10 -13.78 6.65
N VAL A 24 16.18 -12.81 6.52
CA VAL A 24 14.82 -13.07 6.01
C VAL A 24 14.86 -13.36 4.51
N PHE A 25 15.75 -12.68 3.79
CA PHE A 25 15.98 -12.86 2.37
C PHE A 25 17.45 -13.08 2.07
N THR A 26 17.73 -13.87 1.04
CA THR A 26 19.11 -14.02 0.54
C THR A 26 19.48 -12.85 -0.36
N LYS A 27 20.78 -12.56 -0.50
CA LYS A 27 21.30 -11.51 -1.41
C LYS A 27 20.73 -11.61 -2.84
N ASN A 28 20.64 -12.84 -3.37
CA ASN A 28 20.11 -13.09 -4.71
C ASN A 28 18.61 -12.74 -4.82
N GLU A 29 17.84 -12.95 -3.77
CA GLU A 29 16.42 -12.56 -3.73
C GLU A 29 16.28 -11.05 -3.58
N LEU A 30 17.09 -10.42 -2.73
CA LEU A 30 17.10 -8.96 -2.56
C LEU A 30 17.40 -8.24 -3.87
N LEU A 31 18.38 -8.73 -4.65
CA LEU A 31 18.67 -8.18 -5.98
C LEU A 31 17.45 -8.25 -6.92
N LYS A 32 16.72 -9.37 -6.90
CA LYS A 32 15.47 -9.51 -7.68
C LYS A 32 14.39 -8.54 -7.20
N ILE A 33 14.26 -8.34 -5.89
CA ILE A 33 13.30 -7.39 -5.30
C ILE A 33 13.64 -5.95 -5.70
N VAL A 34 14.92 -5.58 -5.68
CA VAL A 34 15.38 -4.25 -6.13
C VAL A 34 15.07 -4.07 -7.61
N GLU A 35 15.33 -5.08 -8.43
CA GLU A 35 15.09 -5.00 -9.87
C GLU A 35 13.59 -4.89 -10.20
N THR A 36 12.73 -5.65 -9.51
CA THR A 36 11.27 -5.55 -9.69
C THR A 36 10.76 -4.18 -9.24
N ARG A 37 11.18 -3.69 -8.08
CA ARG A 37 10.82 -2.34 -7.59
C ARG A 37 11.27 -1.25 -8.54
N LYS A 38 12.51 -1.32 -9.03
CA LYS A 38 13.03 -0.40 -10.04
C LYS A 38 12.15 -0.40 -11.29
N LYS A 39 11.76 -1.58 -11.81
CA LYS A 39 10.86 -1.69 -12.96
C LYS A 39 9.49 -1.05 -12.69
N HIS A 40 8.93 -1.22 -11.50
CA HIS A 40 7.65 -0.61 -11.12
C HIS A 40 7.74 0.91 -10.97
N GLU A 41 8.78 1.44 -10.30
CA GLU A 41 9.00 2.88 -10.16
C GLU A 41 9.17 3.57 -11.52
N PHE A 42 9.91 2.95 -12.45
CA PHE A 42 10.03 3.48 -13.82
C PHE A 42 8.70 3.48 -14.56
N ARG A 43 7.84 2.48 -14.35
CA ARG A 43 6.49 2.46 -14.95
C ARG A 43 5.60 3.55 -14.36
N LEU A 44 5.68 3.78 -13.04
CA LEU A 44 4.91 4.79 -12.32
C LEU A 44 5.30 6.23 -12.70
N GLN A 45 6.57 6.44 -13.07
CA GLN A 45 7.12 7.73 -13.52
C GLN A 45 6.82 8.07 -14.98
N ARG A 46 6.23 7.14 -15.75
CA ARG A 46 5.82 7.43 -17.13
C ARG A 46 4.78 8.57 -17.16
N VAL A 47 4.79 9.33 -18.26
CA VAL A 47 3.82 10.41 -18.51
C VAL A 47 2.41 9.81 -18.55
N ASP A 48 2.25 8.72 -19.30
CA ASP A 48 0.99 7.96 -19.38
C ASP A 48 0.92 6.95 -18.24
N LYS A 49 0.45 7.41 -17.09
CA LYS A 49 0.17 6.54 -15.96
C LYS A 49 -1.03 5.67 -16.28
N LYS A 50 -0.91 4.36 -16.07
CA LYS A 50 -2.00 3.39 -16.24
C LYS A 50 -2.38 2.79 -14.90
N LEU A 51 -3.68 2.65 -14.66
CA LEU A 51 -4.22 1.99 -13.46
C LEU A 51 -3.65 0.58 -13.26
N MET A 52 -3.53 -0.19 -14.35
CA MET A 52 -2.94 -1.54 -14.32
C MET A 52 -1.50 -1.58 -13.77
N ASP A 53 -0.71 -0.52 -13.96
CA ASP A 53 0.66 -0.49 -13.43
C ASP A 53 0.65 -0.28 -11.91
N PHE A 54 -0.30 0.49 -11.36
CA PHE A 54 -0.52 0.60 -9.93
C PHE A 54 -0.95 -0.73 -9.32
N ILE A 55 -1.95 -1.39 -9.92
CA ILE A 55 -2.45 -2.69 -9.44
C ILE A 55 -1.33 -3.72 -9.42
N LYS A 56 -0.55 -3.84 -10.50
CA LYS A 56 0.58 -4.76 -10.57
C LYS A 56 1.63 -4.45 -9.49
N TYR A 57 1.88 -3.17 -9.23
CA TYR A 57 2.83 -2.79 -8.20
C TYR A 57 2.33 -3.16 -6.80
N ILE A 58 1.08 -2.81 -6.48
CA ILE A 58 0.41 -3.18 -5.23
C ILE A 58 0.41 -4.70 -5.00
N GLN A 59 0.07 -5.49 -6.02
CA GLN A 59 0.08 -6.94 -5.96
C GLN A 59 1.49 -7.50 -5.68
N SER A 60 2.52 -6.90 -6.27
CA SER A 60 3.90 -7.32 -6.03
C SER A 60 4.34 -7.04 -4.59
N GLU A 61 4.04 -5.87 -4.04
CA GLU A 61 4.38 -5.51 -2.65
C GLU A 61 3.57 -6.33 -1.63
N THR A 62 2.29 -6.57 -1.92
CA THR A 62 1.43 -7.44 -1.08
C THR A 62 1.94 -8.89 -1.07
N SER A 63 2.40 -9.38 -2.23
CA SER A 63 3.01 -10.71 -2.32
C SER A 63 4.33 -10.79 -1.54
N LEU A 64 5.17 -9.76 -1.64
CA LEU A 64 6.42 -9.67 -0.87
C LEU A 64 6.17 -9.67 0.62
N GLU A 65 5.17 -8.92 1.06
CA GLU A 65 4.74 -8.88 2.45
C GLU A 65 4.27 -10.26 2.96
N LYS A 66 3.44 -10.97 2.19
CA LYS A 66 3.01 -12.32 2.57
C LYS A 66 4.18 -13.29 2.71
N ILE A 67 5.16 -13.22 1.80
CA ILE A 67 6.37 -14.04 1.86
C ILE A 67 7.17 -13.70 3.12
N ARG A 68 7.36 -12.40 3.41
CA ARG A 68 8.01 -11.93 4.63
C ARG A 68 7.31 -12.48 5.86
N ASP A 69 6.00 -12.31 6.00
CA ASP A 69 5.24 -12.73 7.18
C ASP A 69 5.35 -14.24 7.40
N LYS A 70 5.32 -15.03 6.31
CA LYS A 70 5.51 -16.48 6.38
C LYS A 70 6.91 -16.85 6.88
N ARG A 71 7.95 -16.15 6.42
CA ARG A 71 9.34 -16.39 6.85
C ARG A 71 9.57 -15.92 8.28
N LEU A 72 9.01 -14.77 8.64
CA LEU A 72 9.10 -14.22 10.00
C LEU A 72 8.50 -15.19 11.03
N ARG A 73 7.32 -15.74 10.73
CA ARG A 73 6.67 -16.79 11.53
C ARG A 73 7.50 -18.07 11.57
N LYS A 74 8.07 -18.50 10.44
CA LYS A 74 8.89 -19.72 10.36
C LYS A 74 10.19 -19.61 11.19
N HIS A 75 10.80 -18.43 11.19
CA HIS A 75 12.07 -18.19 11.87
C HIS A 75 11.92 -17.57 13.27
N ASN A 76 10.68 -17.39 13.77
CA ASN A 76 10.36 -16.74 15.05
C ASN A 76 11.08 -15.39 15.25
N LEU A 77 11.24 -14.63 14.17
CA LEU A 77 11.90 -13.33 14.17
C LEU A 77 10.92 -12.26 14.69
N LYS A 78 11.43 -11.27 15.43
CA LYS A 78 10.62 -10.15 15.91
C LYS A 78 10.32 -9.16 14.77
N ASN A 79 9.13 -8.57 14.79
CA ASN A 79 8.77 -7.46 13.92
C ASN A 79 9.61 -6.23 14.27
N THR A 80 10.26 -5.64 13.27
CA THR A 80 11.06 -4.42 13.40
C THR A 80 10.24 -3.22 12.91
N HIS A 81 10.63 -2.00 13.29
CA HIS A 81 10.04 -0.76 12.78
C HIS A 81 10.05 -0.67 11.23
N GLN A 82 11.07 -1.27 10.60
CA GLN A 82 11.20 -1.34 9.13
C GLN A 82 10.05 -2.13 8.48
N ASP A 83 9.44 -3.09 9.19
CA ASP A 83 8.37 -3.93 8.63
C ASP A 83 7.08 -3.13 8.35
N LYS A 84 6.89 -1.99 9.03
CA LYS A 84 5.80 -1.07 8.76
C LYS A 84 5.99 -0.30 7.44
N LYS A 85 7.20 -0.22 6.88
CA LYS A 85 7.47 0.54 5.65
C LYS A 85 6.81 -0.08 4.42
N ILE A 86 6.80 -1.41 4.30
CA ILE A 86 6.11 -2.10 3.20
C ILE A 86 4.61 -1.80 3.25
N SER A 87 3.98 -1.94 4.41
CA SER A 87 2.57 -1.59 4.63
C SER A 87 2.27 -0.15 4.22
N LYS A 88 3.07 0.80 4.69
CA LYS A 88 2.91 2.22 4.37
C LYS A 88 3.07 2.48 2.87
N ARG A 89 3.96 1.76 2.19
CA ARG A 89 4.15 1.89 0.75
C ARG A 89 2.92 1.42 -0.02
N VAL A 90 2.36 0.27 0.36
CA VAL A 90 1.12 -0.22 -0.25
C VAL A 90 0.00 0.81 -0.08
N VAL A 91 -0.19 1.36 1.12
CA VAL A 91 -1.18 2.43 1.38
C VAL A 91 -0.91 3.66 0.52
N LEU A 92 0.34 4.12 0.43
CA LEU A 92 0.71 5.27 -0.41
C LEU A 92 0.40 5.01 -1.90
N LEU A 93 0.67 3.80 -2.38
CA LEU A 93 0.34 3.42 -3.76
C LEU A 93 -1.17 3.45 -4.01
N TYR A 94 -1.98 2.96 -3.06
CA TYR A 94 -3.44 3.08 -3.12
C TYR A 94 -3.88 4.55 -3.08
N LYS A 95 -3.32 5.38 -2.18
CA LYS A 95 -3.62 6.82 -2.12
C LYS A 95 -3.35 7.50 -3.46
N LEU A 96 -2.18 7.26 -4.06
CA LEU A 96 -1.82 7.81 -5.37
C LEU A 96 -2.70 7.28 -6.51
N ALA A 97 -3.07 5.99 -6.44
CA ALA A 97 -3.95 5.37 -7.43
C ALA A 97 -5.35 5.99 -7.35
N LEU A 98 -5.95 6.08 -6.16
CA LEU A 98 -7.25 6.70 -5.92
C LEU A 98 -7.23 8.20 -6.20
N GLU A 99 -6.07 8.86 -6.04
CA GLU A 99 -5.96 10.27 -6.37
C GLU A 99 -6.13 10.52 -7.88
N LYS A 100 -5.55 9.62 -8.68
CA LYS A 100 -5.48 9.68 -10.15
C LYS A 100 -6.66 9.02 -10.84
N PHE A 101 -7.09 7.87 -10.33
CA PHE A 101 -8.08 6.97 -10.90
C PHE A 101 -9.16 6.74 -9.84
N ASN A 102 -10.29 7.40 -10.05
CA ASN A 102 -11.41 7.34 -9.14
C ASN A 102 -12.29 6.12 -9.44
N GLU A 103 -11.71 4.92 -9.36
CA GLU A 103 -12.41 3.67 -9.60
C GLU A 103 -12.90 3.05 -8.29
N LYS A 104 -14.18 2.63 -8.27
CA LYS A 104 -14.83 2.02 -7.10
C LYS A 104 -14.16 0.70 -6.71
N ASP A 105 -13.69 -0.08 -7.69
CA ASP A 105 -13.02 -1.38 -7.47
C ASP A 105 -11.72 -1.23 -6.65
N LEU A 106 -10.91 -0.20 -6.93
CA LEU A 106 -9.70 0.10 -6.16
C LEU A 106 -10.01 0.46 -4.70
N LEU A 107 -11.13 1.14 -4.48
CA LEU A 107 -11.57 1.49 -3.14
C LEU A 107 -11.90 0.23 -2.36
N VAL A 108 -12.72 -0.67 -2.94
CA VAL A 108 -13.08 -1.96 -2.33
C VAL A 108 -11.82 -2.77 -1.98
N ASP A 109 -10.89 -2.93 -2.91
CA ASP A 109 -9.62 -3.62 -2.68
C ASP A 109 -8.81 -3.00 -1.53
N PHE A 110 -8.77 -1.67 -1.48
CA PHE A 110 -8.10 -0.95 -0.40
C PHE A 110 -8.79 -1.18 0.95
N THR A 111 -10.13 -1.20 0.98
CA THR A 111 -10.89 -1.48 2.21
C THR A 111 -10.51 -2.84 2.77
N GLU A 112 -10.50 -3.88 1.94
CA GLU A 112 -10.15 -5.24 2.36
C GLU A 112 -8.72 -5.33 2.88
N TYR A 113 -7.79 -4.61 2.23
CA TYR A 113 -6.41 -4.54 2.68
C TYR A 113 -6.27 -3.85 4.03
N ALA A 114 -6.98 -2.73 4.22
CA ALA A 114 -6.99 -1.99 5.46
C ALA A 114 -7.65 -2.78 6.60
N LYS A 115 -8.75 -3.53 6.33
CA LYS A 115 -9.38 -4.43 7.31
C LYS A 115 -8.40 -5.49 7.82
N LYS A 116 -7.56 -6.05 6.95
CA LYS A 116 -6.57 -7.07 7.32
C LYS A 116 -5.43 -6.56 8.20
N LYS A 117 -5.26 -5.23 8.28
CA LYS A 117 -4.10 -4.59 8.91
C LYS A 117 -4.44 -3.59 10.01
N ASP A 118 -5.71 -3.39 10.28
CA ASP A 118 -6.22 -2.42 11.25
C ASP A 118 -5.69 -0.98 11.01
N LEU A 119 -5.59 -0.58 9.74
CA LEU A 119 -5.09 0.75 9.34
C LEU A 119 -6.21 1.80 9.32
N LEU A 120 -6.81 2.05 10.49
CA LEU A 120 -8.01 2.88 10.64
C LEU A 120 -7.81 4.34 10.22
N PHE A 121 -6.68 4.95 10.62
CA PHE A 121 -6.43 6.37 10.32
C PHE A 121 -6.27 6.64 8.81
N ASP A 122 -5.48 5.81 8.14
CA ASP A 122 -5.27 5.92 6.69
C ASP A 122 -6.55 5.64 5.91
N LEU A 123 -7.41 4.75 6.42
CA LEU A 123 -8.69 4.43 5.81
C LEU A 123 -9.67 5.60 5.86
N LYS A 124 -9.79 6.27 7.01
CA LYS A 124 -10.61 7.49 7.14
C LYS A 124 -10.18 8.61 6.20
N ASP A 125 -8.87 8.86 6.16
CA ASP A 125 -8.27 9.90 5.31
C ASP A 125 -8.56 9.63 3.82
N VAL A 126 -8.46 8.36 3.40
CA VAL A 126 -8.80 7.94 2.04
C VAL A 126 -10.30 8.06 1.75
N TYR A 127 -11.16 7.61 2.65
CA TYR A 127 -12.61 7.73 2.48
C TYR A 127 -13.06 9.18 2.41
N ALA A 128 -12.60 10.03 3.32
CA ALA A 128 -12.89 11.46 3.28
C ALA A 128 -12.45 12.07 1.95
N SER A 129 -11.22 11.77 1.51
CA SER A 129 -10.70 12.24 0.22
C SER A 129 -11.52 11.74 -0.98
N CYS A 130 -12.05 10.52 -0.92
CA CYS A 130 -12.84 9.91 -2.00
C CYS A 130 -14.28 10.45 -2.04
N CYS A 131 -14.92 10.57 -0.88
CA CYS A 131 -16.25 11.17 -0.71
C CYS A 131 -16.27 12.64 -1.15
N LEU A 132 -15.23 13.43 -0.80
CA LEU A 132 -15.11 14.82 -1.22
C LEU A 132 -14.98 14.97 -2.75
N LYS A 133 -14.37 14.00 -3.43
CA LYS A 133 -14.24 14.00 -4.90
C LYS A 133 -15.53 13.62 -5.61
N ASN A 134 -16.37 12.78 -4.99
CA ASN A 134 -17.65 12.35 -5.55
C ASN A 134 -18.81 12.65 -4.60
N PRO A 135 -19.22 13.93 -4.48
CA PRO A 135 -20.33 14.29 -3.60
C PRO A 135 -21.68 13.69 -4.04
N LEU A 136 -21.80 13.27 -5.29
CA LEU A 136 -23.07 12.82 -5.90
C LEU A 136 -23.28 11.30 -5.84
N ASP A 137 -22.22 10.51 -5.59
CA ASP A 137 -22.29 9.05 -5.57
C ASP A 137 -22.76 8.54 -4.20
N VAL A 138 -24.07 8.53 -3.96
CA VAL A 138 -24.69 8.11 -2.68
C VAL A 138 -24.23 6.71 -2.23
N ASP A 139 -24.11 5.76 -3.18
CA ASP A 139 -23.66 4.39 -2.88
C ASP A 139 -22.25 4.35 -2.28
N LEU A 140 -21.37 5.26 -2.71
CA LEU A 140 -20.00 5.33 -2.21
C LEU A 140 -19.97 5.84 -0.76
N TRP A 141 -20.83 6.81 -0.42
CA TRP A 141 -20.98 7.30 0.95
C TRP A 141 -21.54 6.21 1.87
N ILE A 142 -22.57 5.49 1.43
CA ILE A 142 -23.14 4.36 2.18
C ILE A 142 -22.07 3.29 2.42
N PHE A 143 -21.29 2.94 1.39
CA PHE A 143 -20.22 1.95 1.50
C PHE A 143 -19.09 2.38 2.45
N CYS A 144 -18.70 3.67 2.42
CA CYS A 144 -17.69 4.19 3.34
C CYS A 144 -18.21 4.19 4.79
N ALA A 145 -19.45 4.66 5.00
CA ALA A 145 -20.08 4.72 6.32
C ALA A 145 -20.29 3.32 6.91
N SER A 146 -20.76 2.34 6.12
CA SER A 146 -20.97 0.96 6.58
C SER A 146 -19.64 0.31 7.00
N ASN A 147 -18.57 0.50 6.22
CA ASN A 147 -17.27 -0.06 6.55
C ASN A 147 -16.61 0.62 7.75
N LEU A 148 -16.83 1.92 7.97
CA LEU A 148 -16.36 2.61 9.18
C LEU A 148 -17.12 2.16 10.43
N PHE A 149 -18.43 1.92 10.28
CA PHE A 149 -19.25 1.41 11.37
C PHE A 149 -18.83 0.00 11.80
N GLU A 150 -18.53 -0.89 10.84
CA GLU A 150 -17.98 -2.22 11.13
C GLU A 150 -16.63 -2.16 11.88
N MET A 151 -15.89 -1.06 11.76
CA MET A 151 -14.61 -0.84 12.42
C MET A 151 -14.72 -0.14 13.79
N GLU A 152 -15.92 -0.09 14.37
CA GLU A 152 -16.24 0.52 15.67
C GLU A 152 -15.95 2.04 15.79
N GLU A 153 -15.74 2.71 14.66
CA GLU A 153 -15.48 4.14 14.57
C GLU A 153 -16.80 4.92 14.38
N ILE A 154 -17.60 4.98 15.44
CA ILE A 154 -18.94 5.59 15.42
C ILE A 154 -18.88 7.08 15.04
N ASP A 155 -17.88 7.81 15.53
CA ASP A 155 -17.75 9.25 15.27
C ASP A 155 -17.29 9.53 13.83
N GLY A 156 -16.45 8.65 13.26
CA GLY A 156 -16.04 8.73 11.86
C GLY A 156 -17.19 8.41 10.90
N ALA A 157 -18.04 7.46 11.26
CA ALA A 157 -19.24 7.11 10.48
C ALA A 157 -20.32 8.20 10.53
N ARG A 158 -20.40 8.98 11.62
CA ARG A 158 -21.35 10.10 11.77
C ARG A 158 -20.92 11.39 11.08
N ALA A 159 -19.62 11.55 10.84
CA ALA A 159 -19.05 12.74 10.23
C ALA A 159 -19.15 12.74 8.69
N LEU A 160 -19.43 11.57 8.10
CA LEU A 160 -19.76 11.38 6.68
C LEU A 160 -21.29 11.43 6.51
#